data_AF-A0A2N9G7H1-F1
#
_entry.id   AF-A0A2N9G7H1-F1
#
_cell.length_a   1.000
_cell.length_b   1.000
_cell.length_c   1.000
_cell.angle_alpha   90.00
_cell.angle_beta   90.00
_cell.angle_gamma   90.00
#
_symmetry.space_group_name_H-M   'P 1'
#
loop_
_entity.id
_entity.type
_entity.pdbx_description
1 polymer ?
#
loop_
_entity_poly.entity_id
_entity_poly.type
_entity_poly.pdbx_seq_one_letter_code
_entity_poly.pdbx_strand_id
1 'polypeptide(L)'
;MEVYPSWLGRFFKTFSLSGRGGSQVKFWFDTWCGDQPLRDSFPDFFRLARVTIASVVDHLQMLGSSHHWDVIFSKQAQDWELEILFAFMKLLYSYPILYGSQRCLPEWLFFTWTAALERILTVDNLRKRRVIIIDWCCMCKAHGESVNHLLLHCTVAHELWLLIFALFGIAWVMPRGVVDLLSCWSDRFGKSEAGAIWKVIPHCLMWCIWRERNNRAFVGEEQSIPALKSSFLQTYTIG
;
A
#
# COMPACT_ATOMS: atom_id res chain seq x y z
N MET A 1 4.31 14.34 20.48
CA MET A 1 3.46 14.16 19.29
C MET A 1 4.25 13.32 18.31
N GLU A 2 3.91 12.04 18.14
CA GLU A 2 4.56 11.20 17.14
C GLU A 2 4.15 11.70 15.76
N VAL A 3 5.09 12.27 15.01
CA VAL A 3 4.89 12.63 13.61
C VAL A 3 4.96 11.33 12.82
N TYR A 4 3.81 10.71 12.62
CA TYR A 4 3.71 9.54 11.77
C TYR A 4 4.16 9.89 10.34
N PRO A 5 5.02 9.09 9.69
CA PRO A 5 5.34 9.21 8.28
C PRO A 5 4.12 9.49 7.40
N SER A 6 4.26 10.37 6.41
CA SER A 6 3.17 10.83 5.54
C SER A 6 2.38 9.69 4.88
N TRP A 7 3.04 8.55 4.61
CA TRP A 7 2.41 7.34 4.07
C TRP A 7 1.44 6.67 5.06
N LEU A 8 1.71 6.70 6.37
CA LEU A 8 0.79 6.22 7.41
C LEU A 8 -0.49 7.08 7.40
N GLY A 9 -0.35 8.39 7.22
CA GLY A 9 -1.49 9.31 7.07
C GLY A 9 -2.36 8.99 5.86
N ARG A 10 -1.76 8.69 4.70
CA ARG A 10 -2.48 8.23 3.50
C ARG A 10 -3.19 6.91 3.75
N PHE A 11 -2.54 5.96 4.40
CA PHE A 11 -3.12 4.66 4.76
C PHE A 11 -4.34 4.80 5.68
N PHE A 12 -4.26 5.64 6.73
CA PHE A 12 -5.38 5.93 7.62
C PHE A 12 -6.58 6.51 6.87
N LYS A 13 -6.35 7.42 5.92
CA LYS A 13 -7.41 7.96 5.06
C LYS A 13 -8.05 6.86 4.23
N THR A 14 -7.26 6.06 3.50
CA THR A 14 -7.77 4.94 2.71
C THR A 14 -8.58 3.92 3.54
N PHE A 15 -8.12 3.58 4.75
CA PHE A 15 -8.85 2.68 5.67
C PHE A 15 -10.12 3.31 6.25
N SER A 16 -10.08 4.60 6.59
CA SER A 16 -11.26 5.32 7.10
C SER A 16 -12.37 5.41 6.04
N LEU A 17 -12.00 5.48 4.76
CA LEU A 17 -12.92 5.46 3.63
C LEU A 17 -13.54 4.09 3.42
N SER A 18 -12.74 3.02 3.51
CA SER A 18 -13.28 1.66 3.45
C SER A 18 -14.23 1.36 4.62
N GLY A 19 -13.96 1.94 5.81
CA GLY A 19 -14.81 1.79 6.99
C GLY A 19 -16.15 2.55 6.92
N ARG A 20 -16.19 3.72 6.25
CA ARG A 20 -17.42 4.53 6.07
C ARG A 20 -18.31 4.05 4.92
N GLY A 21 -17.76 3.32 3.95
CA GLY A 21 -18.45 2.97 2.71
C GLY A 21 -18.56 4.19 1.80
N GLY A 22 -18.13 4.07 0.54
CA GLY A 22 -17.99 5.22 -0.36
C GLY A 22 -19.26 6.07 -0.54
N SER A 23 -20.46 5.51 -0.34
CA SER A 23 -21.74 6.22 -0.45
C SER A 23 -21.98 7.25 0.66
N GLN A 24 -21.27 7.13 1.79
CA GLN A 24 -21.35 8.08 2.90
C GLN A 24 -20.31 9.20 2.80
N VAL A 25 -19.34 9.08 1.88
CA VAL A 25 -18.25 10.04 1.73
C VAL A 25 -18.59 11.04 0.64
N LYS A 26 -18.68 12.33 0.97
CA LYS A 26 -18.98 13.41 0.05
C LYS A 26 -17.74 13.84 -0.74
N PHE A 27 -17.83 13.74 -2.06
CA PHE A 27 -16.69 13.95 -2.97
C PHE A 27 -16.01 15.31 -2.77
N TRP A 28 -16.77 16.39 -2.59
CA TRP A 28 -16.19 17.72 -2.46
C TRP A 28 -15.90 18.15 -1.01
N PHE A 29 -16.62 17.57 -0.05
CA PHE A 29 -16.72 18.09 1.31
C PHE A 29 -15.91 17.31 2.34
N ASP A 30 -15.70 16.01 2.12
CA ASP A 30 -14.92 15.18 3.04
C ASP A 30 -13.44 15.15 2.67
N THR A 31 -12.58 14.96 3.67
CA THR A 31 -11.14 14.81 3.47
C THR A 31 -10.79 13.36 3.15
N TRP A 32 -11.08 12.94 1.92
CA TRP A 32 -10.84 11.57 1.43
C TRP A 32 -9.70 11.47 0.41
N CYS A 33 -9.38 12.57 -0.26
CA CYS A 33 -8.31 12.67 -1.25
C CYS A 33 -7.46 13.91 -0.93
N GLY A 34 -6.20 13.73 -0.51
CA GLY A 34 -5.35 14.83 -0.04
C GLY A 34 -5.50 15.15 1.45
N ASP A 35 -5.00 16.32 1.86
CA ASP A 35 -4.93 16.77 3.27
C ASP A 35 -6.09 17.65 3.71
N GLN A 36 -6.87 18.16 2.76
CA GLN A 36 -8.07 18.97 2.99
C GLN A 36 -9.15 18.57 1.98
N PRO A 37 -10.43 18.95 2.19
CA PRO A 37 -11.48 18.73 1.21
C PRO A 37 -11.14 19.26 -0.18
N LEU A 38 -11.59 18.56 -1.24
CA LEU A 38 -11.32 18.95 -2.61
C LEU A 38 -11.87 20.34 -2.96
N ARG A 39 -12.98 20.77 -2.33
CA ARG A 39 -13.52 22.13 -2.53
C ARG A 39 -12.58 23.23 -2.02
N ASP A 40 -11.76 22.92 -1.03
CA ASP A 40 -10.83 23.88 -0.42
C ASP A 40 -9.52 23.91 -1.22
N SER A 41 -9.11 22.76 -1.77
CA SER A 41 -7.92 22.64 -2.62
C SER A 41 -8.15 23.09 -4.08
N PHE A 42 -9.39 22.96 -4.57
CA PHE A 42 -9.80 23.30 -5.94
C PHE A 42 -11.13 24.06 -5.96
N PRO A 43 -11.19 25.27 -5.36
CA PRO A 43 -12.43 26.04 -5.23
C PRO A 43 -13.05 26.42 -6.58
N ASP A 44 -12.22 26.60 -7.60
CA ASP A 44 -12.68 26.94 -8.95
C ASP A 44 -13.40 25.76 -9.61
N PHE A 45 -12.87 24.54 -9.47
CA PHE A 45 -13.51 23.32 -9.97
C PHE A 45 -14.78 22.97 -9.19
N PHE A 46 -14.80 23.24 -7.88
CA PHE A 46 -16.02 23.09 -7.09
C PHE A 46 -17.16 23.99 -7.59
N ARG A 47 -16.88 25.24 -7.98
CA ARG A 47 -17.89 26.14 -8.56
C ARG A 47 -18.39 25.67 -9.93
N LEU A 48 -17.56 24.92 -10.65
CA LEU A 48 -17.93 24.35 -11.95
C LEU A 48 -18.61 22.99 -11.83
N ALA A 49 -18.52 22.30 -10.69
CA ALA A 49 -19.13 20.98 -10.52
C ALA A 49 -20.66 21.09 -10.58
N ARG A 50 -21.30 20.30 -11.46
CA ARG A 50 -22.77 20.28 -11.59
C ARG A 50 -23.44 19.62 -10.39
N VAL A 51 -22.76 18.67 -9.76
CA VAL A 51 -23.28 17.95 -8.59
C VAL A 51 -22.25 18.06 -7.47
N THR A 52 -22.45 19.03 -6.58
CA THR A 52 -21.48 19.31 -5.50
C THR A 52 -21.67 18.40 -4.29
N ILE A 53 -22.88 17.90 -4.05
CA ILE A 53 -23.23 17.06 -2.89
C ILE A 53 -23.14 15.55 -3.18
N ALA A 54 -22.60 15.18 -4.34
CA ALA A 54 -22.43 13.78 -4.72
C ALA A 54 -21.46 13.07 -3.77
N SER A 55 -21.69 11.77 -3.57
CA SER A 55 -20.73 10.90 -2.92
C SER A 55 -19.56 10.60 -3.85
N VAL A 56 -18.47 10.09 -3.29
CA VAL A 56 -17.31 9.61 -4.06
C VAL A 56 -17.73 8.58 -5.12
N VAL A 57 -18.72 7.78 -4.79
CA VAL A 57 -19.23 6.68 -5.61
C VAL A 57 -20.00 7.18 -6.81
N ASP A 58 -20.76 8.25 -6.63
CA ASP A 58 -21.58 8.82 -7.71
C ASP A 58 -20.71 9.36 -8.84
N HIS A 59 -19.45 9.72 -8.55
CA HIS A 59 -18.46 10.17 -9.52
C HIS A 59 -17.49 9.09 -9.97
N LEU A 60 -17.62 7.85 -9.48
CA LEU A 60 -16.68 6.77 -9.78
C LEU A 60 -17.31 5.71 -10.67
N GLN A 61 -16.73 5.50 -11.85
CA GLN A 61 -17.08 4.42 -12.75
C GLN A 61 -15.99 3.35 -12.75
N MET A 62 -16.38 2.09 -12.57
CA MET A 62 -15.44 0.96 -12.64
C MET A 62 -15.44 0.36 -14.05
N LEU A 63 -14.26 0.27 -14.66
CA LEU A 63 -14.02 -0.33 -15.96
C LEU A 63 -12.99 -1.45 -15.78
N GLY A 64 -13.47 -2.65 -15.46
CA GLY A 64 -12.63 -3.81 -15.16
C GLY A 64 -11.76 -3.60 -13.90
N SER A 65 -10.45 -3.70 -14.05
CA SER A 65 -9.46 -3.42 -12.98
C SER A 65 -9.12 -1.93 -12.84
N SER A 66 -9.59 -1.09 -13.75
CA SER A 66 -9.35 0.36 -13.76
C SER A 66 -10.58 1.13 -13.28
N HIS A 67 -10.35 2.31 -12.71
CA HIS A 67 -11.42 3.22 -12.28
C HIS A 67 -11.33 4.52 -13.06
N HIS A 68 -12.47 5.11 -13.37
CA HIS A 68 -12.60 6.37 -14.08
C HIS A 68 -13.44 7.35 -13.27
N TRP A 69 -12.99 8.61 -13.21
CA TRP A 69 -13.71 9.68 -12.54
C TRP A 69 -14.64 10.39 -13.51
N ASP A 70 -15.95 10.24 -13.30
CA ASP A 70 -17.00 10.94 -14.02
C ASP A 70 -17.48 12.17 -13.23
N VAL A 71 -16.61 13.17 -13.18
CA VAL A 71 -16.92 14.47 -12.56
C VAL A 71 -17.46 15.41 -13.65
N ILE A 72 -18.76 15.67 -13.60
CA ILE A 72 -19.42 16.50 -14.62
C ILE A 72 -19.35 17.98 -14.23
N PHE A 73 -18.70 18.78 -15.08
CA PHE A 73 -18.60 20.23 -14.93
C PHE A 73 -19.65 20.97 -15.77
N SER A 74 -20.01 22.19 -15.38
CA SER A 74 -21.05 23.03 -16.00
C SER A 74 -20.59 23.66 -17.32
N LYS A 75 -19.28 23.76 -17.52
CA LYS A 75 -18.63 24.22 -18.75
C LYS A 75 -17.42 23.33 -19.03
N GLN A 76 -17.03 23.23 -20.30
CA GLN A 76 -15.78 22.57 -20.69
C GLN A 76 -14.59 23.42 -20.26
N ALA A 77 -13.58 22.80 -19.64
CA ALA A 77 -12.37 23.49 -19.20
C ALA A 77 -11.72 24.21 -20.39
N GLN A 78 -11.43 25.50 -20.22
CA GLN A 78 -10.74 26.28 -21.24
C GLN A 78 -9.23 26.04 -21.17
N ASP A 79 -8.48 26.40 -22.20
CA ASP A 79 -7.05 26.08 -22.31
C ASP A 79 -6.21 26.55 -21.12
N TRP A 80 -6.57 27.68 -20.50
CA TRP A 80 -5.90 28.21 -19.29
C TRP A 80 -6.29 27.48 -17.99
N GLU A 81 -7.34 26.67 -17.98
CA GLU A 81 -7.78 25.85 -16.83
C GLU A 81 -7.16 24.42 -16.86
N LEU A 82 -6.44 24.06 -17.94
CA LEU A 82 -5.87 22.72 -18.15
C LEU A 82 -4.78 22.33 -17.14
N GLU A 83 -3.94 23.27 -16.71
CA GLU A 83 -2.89 22.97 -15.71
C GLU A 83 -3.49 22.60 -14.35
N ILE A 84 -4.56 23.30 -13.96
CA ILE A 84 -5.27 23.06 -12.70
C ILE A 84 -6.10 21.78 -12.81
N LEU A 85 -6.74 21.52 -13.96
CA LEU A 85 -7.42 20.25 -14.24
C LEU A 85 -6.43 19.08 -14.15
N PHE A 86 -5.23 19.23 -14.71
CA PHE A 86 -4.20 18.21 -14.64
C PHE A 86 -3.75 17.97 -13.20
N ALA A 87 -3.59 19.03 -12.39
CA ALA A 87 -3.28 18.91 -10.97
C ALA A 87 -4.39 18.19 -10.19
N PHE A 88 -5.65 18.51 -10.49
CA PHE A 88 -6.84 17.88 -9.90
C PHE A 88 -6.92 16.40 -10.25
N MET A 89 -6.83 16.04 -11.53
CA MET A 89 -6.87 14.65 -11.99
C MET A 89 -5.68 13.86 -11.47
N LYS A 90 -4.46 14.44 -11.52
CA LYS A 90 -3.27 13.83 -10.92
C LYS A 90 -3.47 13.52 -9.44
N LEU A 91 -4.14 14.40 -8.69
CA LEU A 91 -4.44 14.15 -7.29
C LEU A 91 -5.44 13.00 -7.15
N LEU A 92 -6.56 13.03 -7.87
CA LEU A 92 -7.58 11.98 -7.84
C LEU A 92 -7.04 10.59 -8.16
N TYR A 93 -6.22 10.46 -9.20
CA TYR A 93 -5.59 9.19 -9.59
C TYR A 93 -4.38 8.79 -8.74
N SER A 94 -3.91 9.67 -7.83
CA SER A 94 -2.82 9.34 -6.91
C SER A 94 -3.28 8.58 -5.65
N TYR A 95 -4.60 8.51 -5.39
CA TYR A 95 -5.17 7.81 -4.25
C TYR A 95 -5.92 6.55 -4.71
N PRO A 96 -5.58 5.35 -4.17
CA PRO A 96 -6.36 4.16 -4.44
C PRO A 96 -7.75 4.27 -3.77
N ILE A 97 -8.82 4.13 -4.56
CA ILE A 97 -10.19 4.20 -4.08
C ILE A 97 -10.69 2.78 -3.83
N LEU A 98 -11.23 2.54 -2.63
CA LEU A 98 -11.83 1.27 -2.26
C LEU A 98 -13.35 1.43 -2.28
N TYR A 99 -14.03 0.76 -3.22
CA TYR A 99 -15.49 0.81 -3.35
C TYR A 99 -16.15 -0.52 -2.98
N GLY A 100 -17.30 -0.43 -2.29
CA GLY A 100 -18.43 -1.37 -2.31
C GLY A 100 -18.17 -2.88 -2.11
N SER A 101 -18.73 -3.45 -1.03
CA SER A 101 -18.89 -4.90 -0.72
C SER A 101 -17.68 -5.83 -0.80
N GLN A 102 -16.51 -5.36 -1.20
CA GLN A 102 -15.24 -6.07 -1.03
C GLN A 102 -14.45 -5.36 0.07
N ARG A 103 -14.64 -5.83 1.31
CA ARG A 103 -14.00 -5.33 2.54
C ARG A 103 -12.47 -5.49 2.59
N CYS A 104 -11.79 -5.57 1.46
CA CYS A 104 -10.39 -5.90 1.44
C CYS A 104 -9.62 -4.71 0.83
N LEU A 105 -8.97 -3.92 1.70
CA LEU A 105 -7.60 -3.52 1.37
C LEU A 105 -6.93 -4.77 0.77
N PRO A 106 -6.22 -4.67 -0.36
CA PRO A 106 -5.51 -5.83 -0.89
C PRO A 106 -4.73 -6.47 0.27
N GLU A 107 -4.83 -7.78 0.48
CA GLU A 107 -4.43 -8.44 1.75
C GLU A 107 -3.02 -8.00 2.21
N TRP A 108 -2.13 -7.81 1.23
CA TRP A 108 -0.77 -7.30 1.36
C TRP A 108 -0.64 -5.88 1.92
N LEU A 109 -1.58 -4.98 1.63
CA LEU A 109 -1.60 -3.60 2.12
C LEU A 109 -2.04 -3.54 3.61
N PHE A 110 -3.11 -4.24 3.98
CA PHE A 110 -3.52 -4.36 5.39
C PHE A 110 -2.46 -5.07 6.23
N PHE A 111 -1.85 -6.11 5.65
CA PHE A 111 -0.73 -6.81 6.27
C PHE A 111 0.43 -5.87 6.55
N THR A 112 0.86 -5.06 5.57
CA THR A 112 2.01 -4.16 5.72
C THR A 112 1.80 -3.16 6.86
N TRP A 113 0.59 -2.62 6.99
CA TRP A 113 0.24 -1.76 8.12
C TRP A 113 0.37 -2.48 9.47
N THR A 114 -0.18 -3.68 9.56
CA THR A 114 -0.11 -4.49 10.78
C THR A 114 1.34 -4.83 11.13
N ALA A 115 2.19 -5.06 10.12
CA ALA A 115 3.62 -5.27 10.27
C ALA A 115 4.33 -3.99 10.75
N ALA A 116 4.01 -2.82 10.19
CA ALA A 116 4.57 -1.54 10.62
C ALA A 116 4.22 -1.19 12.08
N LEU A 117 3.06 -1.63 12.58
CA LEU A 117 2.70 -1.52 13.99
C LEU A 117 3.35 -2.57 14.90
N GLU A 118 4.20 -3.45 14.36
CA GLU A 118 4.74 -4.64 15.03
C GLU A 118 3.66 -5.54 15.65
N ARG A 119 2.54 -5.75 14.95
CA ARG A 119 1.37 -6.49 15.48
C ARG A 119 1.06 -7.81 14.77
N ILE A 120 1.88 -8.21 13.81
CA ILE A 120 1.73 -9.51 13.13
C ILE A 120 2.09 -10.67 14.08
N LEU A 121 1.61 -11.88 13.77
CA LEU A 121 1.70 -13.06 14.64
C LEU A 121 3.10 -13.72 14.62
N THR A 122 4.14 -12.93 14.87
CA THR A 122 5.50 -13.42 15.09
C THR A 122 5.65 -14.04 16.49
N VAL A 123 6.63 -14.94 16.65
CA VAL A 123 6.85 -15.61 17.95
C VAL A 123 7.09 -14.61 19.08
N ASP A 124 7.87 -13.55 18.85
CA ASP A 124 8.10 -12.50 19.84
C ASP A 124 6.78 -11.84 20.33
N ASN A 125 5.86 -11.57 19.41
CA ASN A 125 4.56 -10.95 19.72
C ASN A 125 3.61 -11.92 20.43
N LEU A 126 3.68 -13.21 20.10
CA LEU A 126 2.94 -14.25 20.83
C LEU A 126 3.46 -14.37 22.27
N ARG A 127 4.78 -14.28 22.48
CA ARG A 127 5.39 -14.27 23.82
C ARG A 127 5.02 -13.03 24.62
N LYS A 128 4.97 -11.85 24.01
CA LYS A 128 4.44 -10.62 24.65
C LYS A 128 2.99 -10.82 25.15
N ARG A 129 2.23 -11.73 24.51
CA ARG A 129 0.87 -12.15 24.90
C ARG A 129 0.83 -13.39 25.80
N ARG A 130 1.98 -13.79 26.38
CA ARG A 130 2.14 -14.93 27.31
C ARG A 130 1.89 -16.31 26.70
N VAL A 131 2.04 -16.46 25.38
CA VAL A 131 2.02 -17.76 24.70
C VAL A 131 3.43 -18.37 24.68
N ILE A 132 3.57 -19.63 25.13
CA ILE A 132 4.88 -20.30 25.25
C ILE A 132 5.16 -21.09 23.97
N ILE A 133 6.07 -20.58 23.13
CA ILE A 133 6.50 -21.18 21.85
C ILE A 133 8.02 -21.04 21.71
N ILE A 134 8.65 -21.99 20.98
CA ILE A 134 10.08 -21.98 20.63
C ILE A 134 10.41 -20.75 19.78
N ASP A 135 11.52 -20.07 20.07
CA ASP A 135 11.81 -18.74 19.52
C ASP A 135 12.28 -18.72 18.07
N TRP A 136 12.72 -19.87 17.55
CA TRP A 136 13.45 -19.90 16.29
C TRP A 136 12.55 -19.52 15.11
N CYS A 137 13.05 -18.63 14.26
CA CYS A 137 12.42 -18.31 13.00
C CYS A 137 12.34 -19.56 12.13
N CYS A 138 11.12 -19.97 11.77
CA CYS A 138 10.89 -21.18 10.98
C CYS A 138 11.45 -21.08 9.55
N MET A 139 11.77 -19.88 9.08
CA MET A 139 12.40 -19.66 7.77
C MET A 139 13.91 -19.92 7.82
N CYS A 140 14.68 -19.13 8.59
CA CYS A 140 16.14 -19.25 8.62
C CYS A 140 16.66 -20.32 9.59
N LYS A 141 15.86 -20.74 10.56
CA LYS A 141 16.20 -21.72 11.61
C LYS A 141 17.46 -21.36 12.41
N ALA A 142 17.85 -20.09 12.43
CA ALA A 142 19.12 -19.61 13.01
C ALA A 142 18.96 -18.51 14.07
N HIS A 143 17.95 -17.63 13.93
CA HIS A 143 17.72 -16.50 14.83
C HIS A 143 16.28 -16.51 15.39
N GLY A 144 16.03 -15.68 16.40
CA GLY A 144 14.70 -15.48 16.96
C GLY A 144 13.74 -14.79 15.98
N GLU A 145 12.46 -15.16 15.99
CA GLU A 145 11.46 -14.58 15.11
C GLU A 145 10.86 -13.28 15.68
N SER A 146 11.25 -12.14 15.11
CA SER A 146 10.61 -10.84 15.27
C SER A 146 10.08 -10.33 13.94
N VAL A 147 9.23 -9.28 13.95
CA VAL A 147 8.72 -8.66 12.71
C VAL A 147 9.85 -8.21 11.80
N ASN A 148 10.82 -7.48 12.36
CA ASN A 148 11.94 -6.92 11.61
C ASN A 148 12.90 -8.03 11.13
N HIS A 149 13.16 -9.05 11.96
CA HIS A 149 13.92 -10.21 11.50
C HIS A 149 13.19 -10.92 10.35
N LEU A 150 11.93 -11.30 10.56
CA LEU A 150 11.17 -12.07 9.60
C LEU A 150 11.10 -11.39 8.22
N LEU A 151 10.77 -10.11 8.20
CA LEU A 151 10.48 -9.40 6.96
C LEU A 151 11.72 -8.79 6.29
N LEU A 152 12.78 -8.49 7.04
CA LEU A 152 13.95 -7.75 6.51
C LEU A 152 15.27 -8.52 6.64
N HIS A 153 15.55 -9.06 7.84
CA HIS A 153 16.90 -9.55 8.19
C HIS A 153 17.06 -11.07 8.15
N CYS A 154 15.97 -11.82 7.99
CA CYS A 154 15.98 -13.26 7.81
C CYS A 154 16.72 -13.58 6.51
N THR A 155 17.60 -14.58 6.52
CA THR A 155 18.39 -14.96 5.33
C THR A 155 17.54 -15.21 4.10
N VAL A 156 16.39 -15.89 4.27
CA VAL A 156 15.40 -16.10 3.19
C VAL A 156 14.80 -14.78 2.69
N ALA A 157 14.43 -13.86 3.60
CA ALA A 157 13.88 -12.57 3.23
C ALA A 157 14.92 -11.70 2.52
N HIS A 158 16.15 -11.68 3.02
CA HIS A 158 17.28 -10.96 2.44
C HIS A 158 17.54 -11.38 1.00
N GLU A 159 17.52 -12.68 0.70
CA GLU A 159 17.66 -13.20 -0.67
C GLU A 159 16.56 -12.70 -1.62
N LEU A 160 15.33 -12.56 -1.13
CA LEU A 160 14.21 -12.03 -1.89
C LEU A 160 14.33 -10.52 -2.10
N TRP A 161 14.81 -9.76 -1.10
CA TRP A 161 15.11 -8.34 -1.26
C TRP A 161 16.25 -8.10 -2.25
N LEU A 162 17.32 -8.89 -2.19
CA LEU A 162 18.45 -8.82 -3.13
C LEU A 162 18.01 -9.04 -4.58
N LEU A 163 17.04 -9.93 -4.83
CA LEU A 163 16.46 -10.08 -6.16
C LEU A 163 15.86 -8.75 -6.64
N ILE A 164 15.05 -8.08 -5.82
CA ILE A 164 14.44 -6.80 -6.20
C ILE A 164 15.49 -5.73 -6.46
N PHE A 165 16.48 -5.62 -5.58
CA PHE A 165 17.55 -4.65 -5.75
C PHE A 165 18.35 -4.90 -7.04
N ALA A 166 18.60 -6.15 -7.39
CA ALA A 166 19.24 -6.52 -8.65
C ALA A 166 18.39 -6.16 -9.88
N LEU A 167 17.07 -6.42 -9.85
CA LEU A 167 16.15 -6.10 -10.96
C LEU A 167 16.09 -4.60 -11.26
N PHE A 168 16.19 -3.77 -10.22
CA PHE A 168 16.16 -2.31 -10.35
C PHE A 168 17.57 -1.69 -10.44
N GLY A 169 18.63 -2.49 -10.37
CA GLY A 169 20.02 -2.01 -10.42
C GLY A 169 20.41 -1.11 -9.26
N ILE A 170 19.88 -1.36 -8.05
CA ILE A 170 20.07 -0.51 -6.86
C ILE A 170 21.00 -1.19 -5.86
N ALA A 171 21.95 -0.43 -5.32
CA ALA A 171 22.62 -0.77 -4.07
C ALA A 171 21.76 -0.28 -2.90
N TRP A 172 21.38 -1.19 -2.00
CA TRP A 172 20.49 -0.89 -0.87
C TRP A 172 21.09 -1.33 0.46
N VAL A 173 21.03 -0.46 1.46
CA VAL A 173 21.36 -0.80 2.85
C VAL A 173 20.06 -0.99 3.60
N MET A 174 19.78 -2.22 4.03
CA MET A 174 18.53 -2.54 4.72
C MET A 174 18.48 -1.81 6.08
N PRO A 175 17.44 -1.00 6.35
CA PRO A 175 17.30 -0.32 7.63
C PRO A 175 16.90 -1.29 8.75
N ARG A 176 16.90 -0.81 9.99
CA ARG A 176 16.67 -1.65 11.17
C ARG A 176 15.26 -2.24 11.23
N GLY A 177 14.24 -1.48 10.84
CA GLY A 177 12.86 -1.93 10.95
C GLY A 177 11.97 -1.61 9.76
N VAL A 178 10.78 -2.22 9.75
CA VAL A 178 9.79 -2.10 8.66
C VAL A 178 9.33 -0.66 8.49
N VAL A 179 9.11 0.09 9.58
CA VAL A 179 8.72 1.50 9.52
C VAL A 179 9.79 2.35 8.85
N ASP A 180 11.07 2.12 9.20
CA ASP A 180 12.19 2.84 8.61
C ASP A 180 12.31 2.54 7.11
N LEU A 181 12.15 1.27 6.73
CA LEU A 181 12.12 0.84 5.32
C LEU A 181 11.04 1.59 4.55
N LEU A 182 9.79 1.52 5.01
CA LEU A 182 8.66 2.15 4.32
C LEU A 182 8.80 3.68 4.25
N SER A 183 9.46 4.28 5.24
CA SER A 183 9.70 5.72 5.28
C SER A 183 10.79 6.16 4.31
N CYS A 184 11.84 5.36 4.10
CA CYS A 184 12.93 5.68 3.17
C CYS A 184 12.76 5.12 1.76
N TRP A 185 11.73 4.30 1.51
CA TRP A 185 11.47 3.66 0.22
C TRP A 185 11.08 4.63 -0.93
N SER A 186 10.85 5.91 -0.64
CA SER A 186 10.15 6.89 -1.49
C SER A 186 10.75 7.20 -2.88
N ASP A 187 9.84 7.44 -3.83
CA ASP A 187 9.86 8.19 -5.12
C ASP A 187 11.10 8.19 -6.04
N ARG A 188 12.08 7.30 -5.85
CA ARG A 188 13.28 7.19 -6.71
C ARG A 188 12.99 7.19 -8.22
N PHE A 189 11.89 6.56 -8.63
CA PHE A 189 11.49 6.42 -10.03
C PHE A 189 10.33 7.35 -10.44
N GLY A 190 9.99 8.31 -9.60
CA GLY A 190 8.98 9.33 -9.87
C GLY A 190 7.61 8.74 -10.24
N LYS A 191 7.06 9.23 -11.36
CA LYS A 191 5.73 8.82 -11.87
C LYS A 191 5.80 7.86 -13.06
N SER A 192 6.97 7.30 -13.34
CA SER A 192 7.09 6.28 -14.38
C SER A 192 6.30 5.03 -14.00
N GLU A 193 6.02 4.17 -14.97
CA GLU A 193 5.48 2.83 -14.73
C GLU A 193 6.37 2.04 -13.74
N ALA A 194 7.69 2.11 -13.93
CA ALA A 194 8.66 1.57 -12.98
C ALA A 194 8.52 2.18 -11.56
N GLY A 195 8.12 3.45 -11.46
CA GLY A 195 7.82 4.09 -10.18
C GLY A 195 6.52 3.65 -9.54
N ALA A 196 5.50 3.30 -10.33
CA ALA A 196 4.28 2.67 -9.81
C ALA A 196 4.60 1.28 -9.25
N ILE A 197 5.39 0.48 -9.97
CA ILE A 197 5.84 -0.84 -9.54
C ILE A 197 6.72 -0.73 -8.28
N TRP A 198 7.69 0.19 -8.26
CA TRP A 198 8.58 0.41 -7.12
C TRP A 198 7.82 0.67 -5.82
N LYS A 199 6.72 1.44 -5.87
CA LYS A 199 5.90 1.77 -4.71
C LYS A 199 5.19 0.57 -4.10
N VAL A 200 4.81 -0.41 -4.92
CA VAL A 200 4.06 -1.59 -4.47
C VAL A 200 4.96 -2.72 -3.98
N ILE A 201 6.21 -2.76 -4.41
CA ILE A 201 7.17 -3.83 -4.10
C ILE A 201 7.27 -4.20 -2.62
N PRO A 202 7.46 -3.27 -1.66
CA PRO A 202 7.62 -3.65 -0.27
C PRO A 202 6.42 -4.40 0.27
N HIS A 203 5.24 -3.93 -0.14
CA HIS A 203 3.99 -4.51 0.26
C HIS A 203 3.85 -5.93 -0.29
N CYS A 204 4.11 -6.14 -1.59
CA CYS A 204 4.02 -7.45 -2.23
C CYS A 204 5.03 -8.44 -1.64
N LEU A 205 6.29 -8.00 -1.49
CA LEU A 205 7.38 -8.88 -1.06
C LEU A 205 7.21 -9.31 0.39
N MET A 206 6.89 -8.37 1.29
CA MET A 206 6.63 -8.70 2.69
C MET A 206 5.42 -9.63 2.85
N TRP A 207 4.40 -9.47 1.99
CA TRP A 207 3.28 -10.41 1.95
C TRP A 207 3.69 -11.81 1.48
N CYS A 208 4.51 -11.92 0.43
CA CYS A 208 5.06 -13.20 -0.02
C CYS A 208 5.89 -13.89 1.06
N ILE A 209 6.75 -13.15 1.76
CA ILE A 209 7.53 -13.65 2.89
C ILE A 209 6.61 -14.18 3.99
N TRP A 210 5.57 -13.41 4.33
CA TRP A 210 4.57 -13.82 5.33
C TRP A 210 3.81 -15.09 4.95
N ARG A 211 3.40 -15.20 3.68
CA ARG A 211 2.73 -16.38 3.13
C ARG A 211 3.61 -17.62 3.24
N GLU A 212 4.86 -17.52 2.80
CA GLU A 212 5.83 -18.62 2.90
C GLU A 212 6.07 -19.03 4.35
N ARG A 213 6.28 -18.06 5.26
CA ARG A 213 6.42 -18.33 6.70
C ARG A 213 5.23 -19.12 7.23
N ASN A 214 4.01 -18.71 6.90
CA ASN A 214 2.80 -19.39 7.35
C ASN A 214 2.67 -20.81 6.78
N ASN A 215 3.05 -21.03 5.52
CA ASN A 215 3.09 -22.37 4.94
C ASN A 215 4.06 -23.27 5.71
N ARG A 216 5.27 -22.79 6.01
CA ARG A 216 6.24 -23.55 6.82
C ARG A 216 5.74 -23.85 8.22
N ALA A 217 5.11 -22.85 8.86
CA ALA A 217 4.70 -22.93 10.26
C ALA A 217 3.45 -23.79 10.48
N PHE A 218 2.48 -23.76 9.55
CA PHE A 218 1.16 -24.37 9.75
C PHE A 218 0.84 -25.52 8.80
N VAL A 219 1.47 -25.56 7.62
CA VAL A 219 1.26 -26.61 6.61
C VAL A 219 2.45 -27.58 6.57
N GLY A 220 3.64 -27.11 6.94
CA GLY A 220 4.89 -27.89 6.86
C GLY A 220 5.50 -27.90 5.45
N GLU A 221 4.99 -27.07 4.54
CA GLU A 221 5.53 -26.90 3.20
C GLU A 221 6.61 -25.83 3.17
N GLU A 222 7.78 -26.16 2.62
CA GLU A 222 8.93 -25.26 2.50
C GLU A 222 9.38 -25.17 1.04
N GLN A 223 9.30 -23.97 0.45
CA GLN A 223 9.84 -23.71 -0.87
C GLN A 223 11.33 -23.36 -0.80
N SER A 224 12.07 -23.79 -1.83
CA SER A 224 13.46 -23.36 -2.01
C SER A 224 13.52 -21.87 -2.37
N ILE A 225 14.63 -21.20 -2.05
CA ILE A 225 14.83 -19.78 -2.40
C ILE A 225 14.64 -19.54 -3.92
N PRO A 226 15.18 -20.37 -4.84
CA PRO A 226 14.91 -20.22 -6.26
C PRO A 226 13.42 -20.33 -6.62
N ALA A 227 12.67 -21.27 -6.01
CA ALA A 227 11.24 -21.41 -6.24
C ALA A 227 10.46 -20.17 -5.76
N LEU A 228 10.81 -19.63 -4.59
CA LEU A 228 10.22 -18.39 -4.06
C LEU A 228 10.47 -17.19 -4.97
N LYS A 229 11.70 -17.03 -5.46
CA LYS A 229 12.07 -15.99 -6.42
C LYS A 229 11.21 -16.09 -7.69
N SER A 230 11.08 -17.30 -8.25
CA SER A 230 10.25 -17.56 -9.44
C SER A 230 8.77 -17.28 -9.20
N SER A 231 8.21 -17.73 -8.06
CA SER A 231 6.81 -17.50 -7.70
C SER A 231 6.49 -16.01 -7.55
N PHE A 232 7.39 -15.25 -6.90
CA PHE A 232 7.24 -13.81 -6.78
C PHE A 232 7.20 -13.14 -8.17
N LEU A 233 8.13 -13.49 -9.05
CA LEU A 233 8.19 -12.91 -10.40
C LEU A 233 6.95 -13.23 -11.24
N GLN A 234 6.48 -14.48 -11.18
CA GLN A 234 5.26 -14.89 -11.89
C GLN A 234 4.02 -14.14 -11.41
N THR A 235 3.96 -13.83 -10.12
CA THR A 235 2.78 -13.17 -9.51
C THR A 235 2.78 -11.66 -9.73
N TYR A 236 3.94 -11.00 -9.80
CA TYR A 236 4.03 -9.53 -9.73
C TYR A 236 4.84 -8.84 -10.84
N THR A 237 5.45 -9.58 -11.78
CA THR A 237 6.19 -9.00 -12.92
C THR A 237 5.69 -9.44 -14.30
N ILE A 238 4.57 -10.18 -14.37
CA ILE A 238 3.93 -10.56 -15.63
C ILE A 238 2.47 -10.05 -15.57
N GLY A 239 2.25 -8.86 -16.14
CA GLY A 239 0.94 -8.21 -16.24
C GLY A 239 1.05 -6.86 -16.90
#